data_AF-A0A382MPA2-F1
#
_entry.id   AF-A0A382MPA2-F1
#
_cell.length_a   1.000
_cell.length_b   1.000
_cell.length_c   1.000
_cell.angle_alpha   90.00
_cell.angle_beta   90.00
_cell.angle_gamma   90.00
#
_symmetry.space_group_name_H-M   'P 1'
#
loop_
_entity.id
_entity.type
_entity.pdbx_description
1 polymer ?
#
loop_
_entity_poly.entity_id
_entity_poly.type
_entity_poly.pdbx_seq_one_letter_code
_entity_poly.pdbx_strand_id
1 'polypeptide(L)'
;MSTISDFKNNFRGGVRPNLYKVVVNAPIIGQLDLQFLGKATQIPSSNISNIDVAYRGRLLKVPGDRNFEDWTVTVLSDPEWQARTSMESWMNAIQNHSQNRSSVS
;
A
#
# COMPACT_ATOMS: atom_id res chain seq x y z
N MET A 1 36.43 5.40 -16.06
CA MET A 1 35.77 4.52 -17.04
C MET A 1 34.98 3.53 -16.22
N SER A 2 33.65 3.62 -16.21
CA SER A 2 32.80 2.80 -15.34
C SER A 2 32.92 1.34 -15.78
N THR A 3 33.69 0.54 -15.04
CA THR A 3 33.89 -0.86 -15.35
C THR A 3 32.67 -1.68 -14.92
N ILE A 4 32.52 -2.89 -15.49
CA ILE A 4 31.44 -3.82 -15.08
C ILE A 4 31.49 -4.12 -13.56
N SER A 5 32.69 -4.06 -12.97
CA SER A 5 32.93 -4.22 -11.54
C SER A 5 32.33 -3.08 -10.72
N ASP A 6 32.43 -1.83 -11.20
CA ASP A 6 31.84 -0.67 -10.54
C ASP A 6 30.31 -0.74 -10.56
N PHE A 7 29.72 -1.22 -11.65
CA PHE A 7 28.27 -1.47 -11.71
C PHE A 7 27.84 -2.54 -10.70
N LYS A 8 28.53 -3.69 -10.65
CA LYS A 8 28.21 -4.77 -9.71
C LYS A 8 28.31 -4.31 -8.25
N ASN A 9 29.34 -3.54 -7.92
CA ASN A 9 29.56 -3.02 -6.56
C ASN A 9 28.45 -2.05 -6.13
N ASN A 10 27.94 -1.22 -7.06
CA ASN A 10 26.85 -0.29 -6.79
C ASN A 10 25.46 -0.96 -6.78
N PHE A 11 25.23 -1.96 -7.63
CA PHE A 11 23.93 -2.62 -7.75
C PHE A 11 23.59 -3.52 -6.55
N ARG A 12 24.61 -4.10 -5.90
CA ARG A 12 24.49 -4.96 -4.70
C ARG A 12 23.48 -6.12 -4.82
N GLY A 13 23.09 -6.48 -6.05
CA GLY A 13 22.24 -7.64 -6.36
C GLY A 13 20.73 -7.40 -6.38
N GLY A 14 20.25 -6.18 -6.11
CA GLY A 14 18.82 -5.84 -6.11
C GLY A 14 17.98 -6.62 -5.07
N VAL A 15 16.67 -6.37 -5.05
CA VAL A 15 15.71 -7.08 -4.16
C VAL A 15 14.71 -7.86 -5.01
N ARG A 16 14.34 -9.07 -4.56
CA ARG A 16 13.35 -9.91 -5.25
C ARG A 16 11.93 -9.59 -4.78
N PRO A 17 10.94 -9.60 -5.68
CA PRO A 17 9.57 -9.22 -5.35
C PRO A 17 8.82 -10.22 -4.46
N ASN A 18 9.38 -11.41 -4.18
CA ASN A 18 8.75 -12.44 -3.36
C ASN A 18 9.29 -12.54 -1.93
N LEU A 19 10.36 -11.79 -1.59
CA LEU A 19 11.00 -11.84 -0.27
C LEU A 19 10.47 -10.71 0.61
N TYR A 20 9.19 -10.81 0.97
CA TYR A 20 8.54 -9.85 1.84
C TYR A 20 7.64 -10.57 2.87
N LYS A 21 7.40 -9.92 4.01
CA LYS A 21 6.42 -10.31 5.02
C LYS A 21 5.50 -9.14 5.25
N VAL A 22 4.18 -9.39 5.21
CA VAL A 22 3.16 -8.39 5.51
C VAL A 22 2.54 -8.71 6.86
N VAL A 23 2.44 -7.69 7.70
CA VAL A 23 1.74 -7.73 8.98
C VAL A 23 0.78 -6.54 8.99
N VAL A 24 -0.50 -6.81 9.18
CA VAL A 24 -1.52 -5.76 9.30
C VAL A 24 -1.81 -5.58 10.78
N ASN A 25 -1.56 -4.39 11.30
CA ASN A 25 -1.92 -4.04 12.67
C ASN A 25 -3.05 -3.01 12.64
N ALA A 26 -4.20 -3.39 13.17
CA ALA A 26 -5.40 -2.56 13.12
C ALA A 26 -6.12 -2.52 14.48
N PRO A 27 -6.81 -1.41 14.80
CA PRO A 27 -7.68 -1.34 15.97
C PRO A 27 -8.72 -2.48 15.94
N ILE A 28 -9.12 -2.97 17.12
CA ILE A 28 -10.11 -4.07 17.32
C ILE A 28 -9.59 -5.47 16.97
N ILE A 29 -8.91 -5.65 15.85
CA ILE A 29 -8.40 -6.97 15.44
C ILE A 29 -6.96 -7.25 15.89
N GLY A 30 -6.24 -6.22 16.33
CA GLY A 30 -4.84 -6.34 16.72
C GLY A 30 -3.94 -6.67 15.54
N GLN A 31 -3.00 -7.58 15.76
CA GLN A 31 -2.03 -8.00 14.75
C GLN A 31 -2.56 -9.19 13.92
N LEU A 32 -2.80 -8.95 12.63
CA LEU A 32 -3.08 -9.97 11.63
C LEU A 32 -1.81 -10.28 10.83
N ASP A 33 -1.22 -11.44 11.12
CA ASP A 33 -0.04 -11.93 10.43
C ASP A 33 -0.41 -12.58 9.08
N LEU A 34 -0.13 -11.88 7.98
CA LEU A 34 -0.35 -12.38 6.62
C LEU A 34 0.88 -13.13 6.06
N GLN A 35 1.78 -13.61 6.92
CA GLN A 35 3.07 -14.17 6.50
C GLN A 35 2.96 -15.43 5.63
N PHE A 36 1.87 -16.19 5.76
CA PHE A 36 1.65 -17.42 4.99
C PHE A 36 0.48 -17.31 4.01
N LEU A 37 -0.52 -16.48 4.35
CA LEU A 37 -1.72 -16.32 3.53
C LEU A 37 -1.66 -15.09 2.62
N GLY A 38 -0.78 -14.11 2.87
CA GLY A 38 -0.58 -12.96 2.00
C GLY A 38 0.13 -13.36 0.70
N LYS A 39 -0.56 -13.25 -0.43
CA LYS A 39 -0.05 -13.67 -1.74
C LYS A 39 0.59 -12.54 -2.53
N ALA A 40 -0.07 -11.38 -2.53
CA ALA A 40 0.35 -10.24 -3.34
C ALA A 40 -0.02 -8.94 -2.64
N THR A 41 0.91 -7.99 -2.65
CA THR A 41 0.67 -6.61 -2.25
C THR A 41 1.61 -5.69 -3.02
N GLN A 42 1.32 -4.40 -3.02
CA GLN A 42 2.15 -3.35 -3.59
C GLN A 42 2.49 -2.31 -2.54
N ILE A 43 3.60 -1.59 -2.73
CA ILE A 43 3.84 -0.37 -1.95
C ILE A 43 2.89 0.71 -2.51
N PRO A 44 2.09 1.38 -1.67
CA PRO A 44 1.16 2.39 -2.16
C PRO A 44 1.90 3.53 -2.84
N SER A 45 1.45 3.92 -4.03
CA SER A 45 2.06 5.00 -4.80
C SER A 45 1.71 6.35 -4.20
N SER A 46 2.68 7.27 -4.24
CA SER A 46 2.50 8.68 -3.91
C SER A 46 2.63 9.48 -5.19
N ASN A 47 1.49 9.90 -5.75
CA ASN A 47 1.46 10.67 -6.99
C ASN A 47 1.36 12.17 -6.71
N ILE A 48 2.07 12.96 -7.51
CA ILE A 48 1.98 14.42 -7.50
C ILE A 48 1.47 14.81 -8.88
N SER A 49 0.30 15.44 -8.94
CA SER A 49 -0.26 15.91 -10.21
C SER A 49 0.49 17.15 -10.70
N ASN A 50 0.62 17.34 -12.00
CA ASN A 50 1.21 18.56 -12.56
C ASN A 50 0.10 19.55 -12.94
N ILE A 51 0.26 20.79 -12.49
CA ILE A 51 -0.59 21.93 -12.85
C ILE A 51 0.16 22.77 -13.88
N ASP A 52 -0.50 23.03 -15.01
CA ASP A 52 0.07 23.83 -16.09
C ASP A 52 -0.26 25.31 -15.90
N VAL A 53 0.77 26.12 -15.68
CA VAL A 53 0.64 27.57 -15.57
C VAL A 53 1.17 28.22 -16.84
N ALA A 54 0.28 28.86 -17.61
CA ALA A 54 0.68 29.60 -18.81
C ALA A 54 1.44 30.87 -18.42
N TYR A 55 2.69 30.97 -18.87
CA TYR A 55 3.52 32.14 -18.65
C TYR A 55 4.30 32.48 -19.92
N ARG A 56 4.07 33.68 -20.45
CA ARG A 56 4.79 34.23 -21.63
C ARG A 56 4.83 33.28 -22.84
N GLY A 57 3.69 32.67 -23.18
CA GLY A 57 3.57 31.76 -24.33
C GLY A 57 4.17 30.36 -24.13
N ARG A 58 4.57 30.02 -22.90
CA ARG A 58 5.00 28.67 -22.50
C ARG A 58 4.10 28.14 -21.39
N LEU A 59 3.94 26.82 -21.33
CA LEU A 59 3.26 26.14 -20.23
C LEU A 59 4.32 25.67 -19.23
N LEU A 60 4.37 26.31 -18.06
CA LEU A 60 5.23 25.89 -16.96
C LEU A 60 4.53 24.79 -16.16
N LYS A 61 5.20 23.67 -15.97
CA LYS A 61 4.71 22.55 -15.16
C LYS A 61 5.04 22.80 -13.69
N VAL A 62 4.04 23.05 -12.86
CA VAL A 62 4.18 23.24 -11.41
C VAL A 62 3.63 22.02 -10.70
N PRO A 63 4.32 21.43 -9.71
CA PRO A 63 3.77 20.33 -8.93
C PRO A 63 2.56 20.82 -8.13
N GLY A 64 1.45 20.10 -8.27
CA GLY A 64 0.21 20.30 -7.52
C GLY A 64 0.21 19.57 -6.19
N ASP A 65 -0.98 19.14 -5.77
CA ASP A 65 -1.18 18.38 -4.55
C ASP A 65 -0.72 16.92 -4.69
N ARG A 66 -0.43 16.32 -3.53
CA ARG A 66 -0.02 14.92 -3.42
C ARG A 66 -1.22 14.06 -3.06
N ASN A 67 -1.47 13.03 -3.85
CA ASN A 67 -2.47 12.01 -3.57
C ASN A 67 -1.78 10.66 -3.32
N PHE A 68 -2.36 9.85 -2.44
CA PHE A 68 -1.94 8.48 -2.18
C PHE A 68 -2.95 7.51 -2.77
N GLU A 69 -2.46 6.51 -3.50
CA GLU A 69 -3.32 5.48 -4.07
C GLU A 69 -3.77 4.46 -3.03
N ASP A 70 -4.92 3.83 -3.28
CA ASP A 70 -5.45 2.76 -2.45
C ASP A 70 -4.46 1.58 -2.39
N TRP A 71 -4.29 1.06 -1.18
CA TRP A 71 -3.42 -0.08 -0.95
C TRP A 71 -4.18 -1.39 -1.08
N THR A 72 -3.79 -2.23 -2.04
CA THR A 72 -4.44 -3.52 -2.30
C THR A 72 -3.62 -4.69 -1.78
N VAL A 73 -4.30 -5.65 -1.14
CA VAL A 73 -3.71 -6.91 -0.67
C VAL A 73 -4.55 -8.07 -1.15
N THR A 74 -3.90 -9.12 -1.64
CA THR A 74 -4.53 -10.41 -1.93
C THR A 74 -4.13 -11.42 -0.87
N VAL A 75 -5.12 -12.00 -0.20
CA VAL A 75 -4.96 -13.03 0.83
C VAL A 75 -5.59 -14.34 0.35
N LEU A 76 -4.92 -15.46 0.56
CA LEU A 76 -5.43 -16.79 0.32
C LEU A 76 -6.50 -17.15 1.37
N SER A 77 -7.59 -17.77 0.94
CA SER A 77 -8.62 -18.24 1.86
C SER A 77 -8.12 -19.40 2.69
N ASP A 78 -8.32 -19.33 3.99
CA ASP A 78 -8.19 -20.43 4.93
C ASP A 78 -9.52 -21.20 5.07
N PRO A 79 -9.51 -22.47 5.53
CA PRO A 79 -10.73 -23.25 5.73
C PRO A 79 -11.70 -22.65 6.77
N GLU A 80 -11.14 -21.94 7.76
CA GLU A 80 -11.89 -21.36 8.88
C GLU A 80 -12.25 -19.87 8.65
N TRP A 81 -11.88 -19.30 7.49
CA TRP A 81 -12.17 -17.93 7.11
C TRP A 81 -11.71 -16.87 8.13
N GLN A 82 -10.68 -17.14 8.93
CA GLN A 82 -10.24 -16.28 10.03
C GLN A 82 -9.73 -14.94 9.52
N ALA A 83 -8.91 -14.94 8.44
CA ALA A 83 -8.35 -13.72 7.87
C ALA A 83 -9.43 -12.83 7.24
N ARG A 84 -10.46 -13.44 6.64
CA ARG A 84 -11.60 -12.72 6.11
C ARG A 84 -12.46 -12.13 7.24
N THR A 85 -12.78 -12.94 8.23
CA THR A 85 -13.64 -12.55 9.36
C THR A 85 -13.01 -11.41 10.16
N SER A 86 -11.68 -11.41 10.34
CA SER A 86 -10.98 -10.29 10.98
C SER A 86 -11.04 -9.01 10.14
N MET A 87 -10.81 -9.08 8.82
CA MET A 87 -10.96 -7.90 7.96
C MET A 87 -12.39 -7.37 7.98
N GLU A 88 -13.41 -8.24 7.94
CA GLU A 88 -14.82 -7.86 8.02
C GLU A 88 -15.20 -7.24 9.38
N SER A 89 -14.69 -7.78 10.49
CA SER A 89 -14.93 -7.22 11.83
C SER A 89 -14.28 -5.86 12.01
N TRP A 90 -13.09 -5.66 11.43
CA TRP A 90 -12.43 -4.35 11.41
C TRP A 90 -13.21 -3.33 10.57
N MET A 91 -13.66 -3.70 9.37
CA MET A 91 -14.51 -2.83 8.54
C MET A 91 -15.82 -2.46 9.26
N ASN A 92 -16.42 -3.43 9.98
CA ASN A 92 -17.61 -3.20 10.77
C ASN A 92 -17.33 -2.22 11.94
N ALA A 93 -16.16 -2.30 12.58
CA ALA A 93 -15.80 -1.34 13.63
C ALA A 93 -15.62 0.10 13.11
N ILE A 94 -15.18 0.28 11.86
CA ILE A 94 -14.98 1.61 11.26
C ILE A 94 -16.32 2.29 10.96
N GLN A 95 -17.25 1.57 10.32
CA GLN A 95 -18.45 2.20 9.74
C GLN A 95 -19.79 1.58 10.16
N ASN A 96 -19.77 0.52 10.97
CA ASN A 96 -20.93 -0.33 11.27
C ASN A 96 -21.64 -0.82 9.99
N HIS A 97 -21.32 -2.03 9.53
CA HIS A 97 -21.74 -2.62 8.25
C HIS A 97 -23.28 -2.71 8.08
N SER A 98 -24.05 -2.62 9.17
CA SER A 98 -25.52 -2.65 9.18
C SER A 98 -26.19 -1.29 9.40
N GLN A 99 -25.49 -0.31 9.97
CA GLN A 99 -26.03 1.02 10.30
C GLN A 99 -24.91 2.04 10.18
N ASN A 100 -25.07 3.06 9.33
CA ASN A 100 -24.06 4.13 9.18
C ASN A 100 -24.00 5.01 10.45
N ARG A 101 -23.32 4.52 11.50
CA ARG A 101 -23.09 5.21 12.77
C ARG A 101 -21.60 5.19 13.06
N SER A 102 -21.00 6.37 13.12
CA SER A 102 -19.64 6.56 13.65
C SER A 102 -19.72 6.59 15.17
N SER A 103 -19.19 5.59 15.85
CA SER A 103 -18.96 5.62 17.29
C SER A 103 -17.49 5.38 17.57
N VAL A 104 -16.68 6.37 17.26
CA VAL A 104 -15.32 6.45 17.81
C VAL A 104 -15.43 7.33 19.05
N SER A 105 -15.60 6.70 20.21
CA SER A 105 -15.38 7.29 21.53
C SER A 105 -14.22 6.59 22.20
#